data_AF-A0AAV8XX24-F1
#
_entry.id   AF-A0AAV8XX24-F1
#
_cell.length_a   1.000
_cell.length_b   1.000
_cell.length_c   1.000
_cell.angle_alpha   90.00
_cell.angle_beta   90.00
_cell.angle_gamma   90.00
#
_symmetry.space_group_name_H-M   'P 1'
#
loop_
_entity.id
_entity.type
_entity.pdbx_description
1 polymer ?
#
loop_
_entity_poly.entity_id
_entity_poly.type
_entity_poly.pdbx_seq_one_letter_code
_entity_poly.pdbx_strand_id
1 'polypeptide(L)'
;MYQLYLDDCRDANVPNENIAKEWLYSEIFNYEYDYSFKTSDSDTYICDKYKIQLQESSVEERTTLQEDYERHLTDANKRYSLKSEDKKRSRLTNSEKVLMIDLQKCLPMSELHNSQSFYSLKLWTYNLTIQTPRFKNVFA
;
A
#
# COMPACT_ATOMS: atom_id res chain seq x y z
N MET A 1 -10.28 -4.84 16.57
CA MET A 1 -9.12 -4.99 17.46
C MET A 1 -9.49 -5.37 18.88
N TYR A 2 -10.40 -4.65 19.54
CA TYR A 2 -10.84 -5.02 20.89
C TYR A 2 -11.41 -6.46 20.98
N GLN A 3 -12.18 -6.92 19.99
CA GLN A 3 -12.66 -8.31 19.94
C GLN A 3 -11.52 -9.34 19.90
N LEU A 4 -10.46 -9.08 19.12
CA LEU A 4 -9.28 -9.95 19.07
C LEU A 4 -8.52 -9.97 20.40
N TYR A 5 -8.47 -8.82 21.09
CA TYR A 5 -7.93 -8.74 22.46
C TYR A 5 -8.75 -9.60 23.44
N LEU A 6 -10.08 -9.59 23.33
CA LEU A 6 -10.93 -10.45 24.17
C LEU A 6 -10.72 -11.94 23.87
N ASP A 7 -10.56 -12.30 22.60
CA ASP A 7 -10.27 -13.69 22.21
C ASP A 7 -8.91 -14.15 22.73
N ASP A 8 -7.87 -13.31 22.63
CA ASP A 8 -6.54 -13.60 23.20
C ASP A 8 -6.58 -13.72 24.73
N CYS A 9 -7.36 -12.88 25.42
CA CYS A 9 -7.58 -13.00 26.86
C CYS A 9 -8.28 -14.30 27.26
N ARG A 10 -9.21 -14.80 26.42
CA ARG A 10 -9.88 -16.09 26.63
C ARG A 10 -8.90 -17.24 26.45
N ASP A 11 -8.10 -17.20 25.39
CA ASP A 11 -7.10 -18.23 25.09
C ASP A 11 -6.01 -18.30 26.17
N ALA A 12 -5.63 -17.15 26.74
CA ALA A 12 -4.67 -17.05 27.83
C ALA A 12 -5.28 -17.29 29.23
N ASN A 13 -6.58 -17.59 29.34
CA ASN A 13 -7.31 -17.76 30.62
C ASN A 13 -7.12 -16.58 31.60
N VAL A 14 -7.18 -15.35 31.08
CA VAL A 14 -7.08 -14.14 31.92
C VAL A 14 -8.36 -13.98 32.77
N PRO A 15 -8.25 -13.75 34.09
CA PRO A 15 -9.41 -13.46 34.93
C PRO A 15 -10.17 -12.23 34.42
N ASN A 16 -11.51 -12.29 34.40
CA ASN A 16 -12.36 -11.20 33.90
C ASN A 16 -12.12 -9.83 34.58
N GLU A 17 -11.69 -9.85 35.84
CA GLU A 17 -11.31 -8.64 36.60
C GLU A 17 -10.07 -7.92 36.05
N ASN A 18 -9.21 -8.64 35.34
CA ASN A 18 -7.98 -8.11 34.74
C ASN A 18 -8.14 -7.79 33.24
N ILE A 19 -9.34 -8.00 32.67
CA ILE A 19 -9.62 -7.64 31.28
C ILE A 19 -9.94 -6.15 31.23
N ALA A 20 -9.17 -5.41 30.45
CA ALA A 20 -9.37 -3.98 30.26
C ALA A 20 -10.72 -3.72 29.60
N LYS A 21 -11.43 -2.68 30.08
CA LYS A 21 -12.65 -2.21 29.44
C LYS A 21 -12.33 -1.58 28.08
N GLU A 22 -13.29 -1.63 27.16
CA GLU A 22 -13.14 -1.15 25.78
C GLU A 22 -12.61 0.28 25.68
N TRP A 23 -13.09 1.18 26.54
CA TRP A 23 -12.65 2.58 26.54
C TRP A 23 -11.17 2.71 26.88
N LEU A 24 -10.69 1.97 27.89
CA LEU A 24 -9.31 1.99 28.34
C LEU A 24 -8.39 1.33 27.31
N TYR A 25 -8.83 0.21 26.74
CA TYR A 25 -8.12 -0.43 25.62
C TYR A 25 -8.00 0.52 24.44
N SER A 26 -9.09 1.21 24.07
CA SER A 26 -9.10 2.13 22.94
C SER A 26 -8.23 3.36 23.19
N GLU A 27 -8.18 3.86 24.43
CA GLU A 27 -7.34 4.99 24.79
C GLU A 27 -5.85 4.63 24.67
N ILE A 28 -5.46 3.50 25.25
CA ILE A 28 -4.09 2.98 25.20
C ILE A 28 -3.68 2.67 23.75
N PHE A 29 -4.53 1.95 23.02
CA PHE A 29 -4.23 1.50 21.65
C PHE A 29 -4.08 2.68 20.67
N ASN A 30 -4.96 3.68 20.76
CA ASN A 30 -4.97 4.79 19.80
C ASN A 30 -4.05 5.95 20.20
N TYR A 31 -3.88 6.23 21.50
CA TYR A 31 -3.18 7.46 21.94
C TYR A 31 -1.84 7.21 22.63
N GLU A 32 -1.64 6.09 23.32
CA GLU A 32 -0.35 5.81 23.96
C GLU A 32 0.62 5.13 23.00
N TYR A 33 0.14 4.17 22.21
CA TYR A 33 0.97 3.44 21.25
C TYR A 33 0.91 4.01 19.82
N ASP A 34 -0.10 4.84 19.53
CA ASP A 34 -0.34 5.43 18.19
C ASP A 34 -0.27 4.39 17.05
N TYR A 35 -0.81 3.20 17.31
CA TYR A 35 -0.84 2.13 16.32
C TYR A 35 -1.94 2.41 15.30
N SER A 36 -1.57 3.10 14.22
CA SER A 36 -2.40 3.23 13.03
C SER A 36 -2.23 2.01 12.11
N PHE A 37 -3.35 1.50 11.58
CA PHE A 37 -3.28 0.52 10.50
C PHE A 37 -2.75 1.21 9.25
N LYS A 38 -1.65 0.69 8.72
CA LYS A 38 -1.12 1.17 7.44
C LYS A 38 -2.21 1.01 6.38
N THR A 39 -2.70 2.12 5.84
CA THR A 39 -3.53 2.10 4.65
C THR A 39 -2.71 1.53 3.50
N SER A 40 -3.27 0.61 2.72
CA SER A 40 -2.58 0.08 1.56
C SER A 40 -2.31 1.21 0.57
N ASP A 41 -1.04 1.54 0.32
CA ASP A 41 -0.60 2.57 -0.66
C ASP A 41 -0.82 2.14 -2.12
N SER A 42 -1.53 1.03 -2.37
CA SER A 42 -1.77 0.50 -3.72
C SER A 42 -2.93 1.22 -4.38
N ASP A 43 -2.78 1.62 -5.65
CA ASP A 43 -3.85 2.19 -6.49
C ASP A 43 -5.11 1.30 -6.55
N THR A 44 -4.97 0.00 -6.25
CA THR A 44 -6.10 -0.93 -6.04
C THR A 44 -7.09 -0.40 -5.01
N TYR A 45 -6.62 0.29 -3.95
CA TYR A 45 -7.46 0.87 -2.92
C TYR A 45 -8.45 1.89 -3.48
N ILE A 46 -8.06 2.69 -4.47
CA ILE A 46 -8.94 3.72 -5.06
C ILE A 46 -10.03 3.05 -5.91
N CYS A 47 -9.64 2.09 -6.75
CA CYS A 47 -10.60 1.30 -7.54
C CYS A 47 -11.60 0.55 -6.66
N ASP A 48 -11.11 -0.11 -5.60
CA ASP A 48 -11.96 -0.89 -4.71
C ASP A 48 -12.84 0.01 -3.83
N LYS A 49 -12.33 1.19 -3.42
CA LYS A 49 -13.15 2.22 -2.76
C LYS A 49 -14.33 2.63 -3.64
N TYR A 50 -14.12 2.95 -4.91
CA TYR A 50 -15.22 3.32 -5.81
C TYR A 50 -16.23 2.17 -5.98
N LYS A 51 -15.77 0.92 -6.10
CA LYS A 51 -16.67 -0.24 -6.18
C LYS A 51 -17.54 -0.39 -4.94
N ILE A 52 -16.96 -0.27 -3.74
CA ILE A 52 -17.69 -0.34 -2.47
C ILE A 52 -18.70 0.81 -2.39
N GLN A 53 -18.27 2.03 -2.70
CA GLN A 53 -19.15 3.21 -2.69
C GLN A 53 -20.29 3.09 -3.70
N LEU A 54 -20.06 2.51 -4.88
CA LEU A 54 -21.10 2.25 -5.88
C LEU A 54 -22.09 1.15 -5.46
N GLN A 55 -21.66 0.20 -4.62
CA GLN A 55 -22.52 -0.83 -4.07
C GLN A 55 -23.43 -0.28 -2.96
N GLU A 56 -22.89 0.58 -2.10
CA GLU A 56 -23.59 1.11 -0.91
C GLU A 56 -24.33 2.45 -1.15
N SER A 57 -24.20 3.06 -2.34
CA SER A 57 -24.76 4.38 -2.63
C SER A 57 -26.26 4.36 -2.96
N SER A 58 -26.91 5.47 -2.59
CA SER A 58 -28.26 5.81 -3.01
C SER A 58 -28.34 6.13 -4.51
N VAL A 59 -29.53 6.07 -5.12
CA VAL A 59 -29.73 6.27 -6.58
C VAL A 59 -29.19 7.63 -7.07
N GLU A 60 -29.27 8.64 -6.22
CA GLU A 60 -28.85 10.02 -6.53
C GLU A 60 -27.32 10.18 -6.52
N GLU A 61 -26.63 9.54 -5.58
CA GLU A 61 -25.16 9.59 -5.44
C GLU A 61 -24.44 8.64 -6.42
N ARG A 62 -25.14 7.61 -6.89
CA ARG A 62 -24.57 6.61 -7.78
C ARG A 62 -24.11 7.20 -9.11
N THR A 63 -24.83 8.19 -9.63
CA THR A 63 -24.52 8.80 -10.93
C THR A 63 -23.20 9.57 -10.88
N THR A 64 -22.98 10.38 -9.84
CA THR A 64 -21.75 11.16 -9.68
C THR A 64 -20.55 10.25 -9.38
N LEU A 65 -20.74 9.23 -8.54
CA LEU A 65 -19.70 8.23 -8.26
C LEU A 65 -19.31 7.43 -9.49
N GLN A 66 -20.26 7.14 -10.39
CA GLN A 66 -20.00 6.44 -11.64
C GLN A 66 -19.16 7.29 -12.59
N GLU A 67 -19.50 8.58 -12.74
CA GLU A 67 -18.72 9.52 -13.55
C GLU A 67 -17.29 9.70 -13.02
N ASP A 68 -17.11 9.79 -11.71
CA ASP A 68 -15.80 9.87 -11.07
C ASP A 68 -14.99 8.58 -11.27
N TYR A 69 -15.64 7.42 -11.17
CA TYR A 69 -14.99 6.12 -11.42
C TYR A 69 -14.54 5.98 -12.88
N GLU A 70 -15.37 6.37 -13.84
CA GLU A 70 -15.02 6.35 -15.27
C GLU A 70 -13.87 7.30 -15.60
N ARG A 71 -13.85 8.48 -14.97
CA ARG A 71 -12.74 9.43 -15.09
C ARG A 71 -11.43 8.84 -14.57
N HIS A 72 -11.46 8.18 -13.42
CA HIS A 72 -10.31 7.49 -12.85
C HIS A 72 -9.78 6.40 -13.80
N LEU A 73 -10.67 5.55 -14.35
CA LEU A 73 -10.28 4.50 -15.30
C LEU A 73 -9.71 5.09 -16.59
N THR A 74 -10.30 6.17 -17.11
CA THR A 74 -9.84 6.86 -18.31
C THR A 74 -8.44 7.43 -18.12
N ASP A 75 -8.18 8.09 -16.99
CA ASP A 75 -6.86 8.62 -16.66
C ASP A 75 -5.82 7.50 -16.51
N ALA A 76 -6.16 6.41 -15.81
CA ALA A 76 -5.29 5.25 -15.67
C ALA A 76 -4.91 4.65 -17.04
N ASN A 77 -5.90 4.41 -17.90
CA ASN A 77 -5.68 3.89 -19.26
C ASN A 77 -4.83 4.84 -20.12
N LYS A 78 -5.06 6.15 -19.99
CA LYS A 78 -4.25 7.17 -20.68
C LYS A 78 -2.80 7.12 -20.24
N ARG A 79 -2.52 7.03 -18.93
CA ARG A 79 -1.16 6.89 -18.40
C ARG A 79 -0.46 5.63 -18.91
N TYR A 80 -1.15 4.50 -18.95
CA TYR A 80 -0.60 3.26 -19.52
C TYR A 80 -0.28 3.39 -21.02
N SER A 81 -1.15 4.06 -21.77
CA SER A 81 -0.98 4.31 -23.20
C SER A 81 0.23 5.21 -23.46
N LEU A 82 0.34 6.34 -22.77
CA LEU A 82 1.48 7.26 -22.83
C LEU A 82 2.81 6.56 -22.50
N LYS A 83 2.83 5.77 -21.42
CA LYS A 83 4.02 4.97 -21.05
C LYS A 83 4.43 3.99 -22.16
N SER A 84 3.46 3.38 -22.84
CA SER A 84 3.71 2.46 -23.96
C SER A 84 4.29 3.19 -25.18
N GLU A 85 3.74 4.37 -25.49
CA GLU A 85 4.21 5.23 -26.58
C GLU A 85 5.62 5.75 -26.31
N ASP A 86 5.92 6.21 -25.09
CA ASP A 86 7.26 6.64 -24.69
C ASP A 86 8.30 5.53 -24.81
N LYS A 87 7.95 4.31 -24.41
CA LYS A 87 8.81 3.13 -24.61
C LYS A 87 9.10 2.88 -26.09
N LYS A 88 8.10 3.02 -26.97
CA LYS A 88 8.27 2.84 -28.43
C LYS A 88 9.14 3.94 -29.01
N ARG A 89 8.85 5.20 -28.68
CA ARG A 89 9.58 6.38 -29.14
C ARG A 89 11.07 6.33 -28.76
N SER A 90 11.37 5.94 -27.52
CA SER A 90 12.75 5.77 -27.04
C SER A 90 13.55 4.69 -27.78
N ARG A 91 12.89 3.75 -28.47
CA ARG A 91 13.55 2.72 -29.28
C ARG A 91 13.81 3.17 -30.71
N LEU A 92 12.96 4.05 -31.24
CA LEU A 92 13.01 4.52 -32.63
C LEU A 92 13.96 5.70 -32.80
N THR A 93 13.99 6.62 -31.82
CA THR A 93 14.71 7.89 -31.94
C THR A 93 15.90 7.94 -30.99
N ASN A 94 17.07 8.33 -31.51
CA ASN A 94 18.31 8.41 -30.72
C ASN A 94 18.45 9.72 -29.92
N SER A 95 17.55 10.69 -30.13
CA SER A 95 17.59 12.02 -29.51
C SER A 95 16.93 12.09 -28.14
N GLU A 96 16.10 11.12 -27.76
CA GLU A 96 15.35 11.11 -26.51
C GLU A 96 15.69 9.87 -25.69
N LYS A 97 15.88 10.04 -24.37
CA LYS A 97 16.08 8.93 -23.42
C LYS A 97 14.90 8.88 -22.46
N VAL A 98 14.24 7.72 -22.40
CA VAL A 98 13.17 7.46 -21.43
C VAL A 98 13.74 6.66 -20.26
N LEU A 99 13.50 7.12 -19.04
CA LEU A 99 13.86 6.44 -17.81
C LEU A 99 12.59 6.00 -17.11
N MET A 100 12.54 4.73 -16.71
CA MET A 100 11.47 4.18 -15.90
C MET A 100 12.02 3.88 -14.52
N ILE A 101 11.39 4.46 -13.50
CA ILE A 101 11.78 4.24 -12.12
C ILE A 101 10.65 3.46 -11.47
N ASP A 102 10.99 2.37 -10.81
CA ASP A 102 10.05 1.49 -10.12
C ASP A 102 10.60 1.14 -8.74
N LEU A 103 9.72 1.07 -7.74
CA LEU A 103 10.08 0.68 -6.38
C LEU A 103 9.55 -0.72 -6.14
N GLN A 104 10.38 -1.73 -6.42
CA GLN A 104 9.90 -3.08 -6.71
C GLN A 104 9.58 -3.94 -5.49
N LYS A 105 10.04 -3.59 -4.29
CA LYS A 105 9.65 -4.16 -2.98
C LYS A 105 10.50 -3.58 -1.86
N CYS A 106 9.95 -3.56 -0.64
CA CYS A 106 10.75 -3.36 0.56
C CYS A 106 11.40 -4.70 0.93
N LEU A 107 12.73 -4.76 0.91
CA LEU A 107 13.48 -5.94 1.30
C LEU A 107 13.67 -5.95 2.82
N PRO A 108 13.45 -7.11 3.49
CA PRO A 108 13.85 -7.25 4.88
C PRO A 108 15.37 -7.11 4.96
N MET A 109 15.85 -6.37 5.96
CA MET A 109 17.28 -6.29 6.21
C MET A 109 17.80 -7.70 6.57
N SER A 110 18.98 -8.06 6.02
CA SER A 110 19.64 -9.33 6.34
C SER A 110 19.82 -9.49 7.85
N GLU A 111 19.71 -10.73 8.34
CA GLU A 111 19.89 -11.05 9.76
C GLU A 111 21.29 -10.61 10.22
N LEU A 112 21.33 -9.66 11.16
CA LEU A 112 22.56 -9.15 11.75
C LEU A 112 22.56 -9.55 13.23
N HIS A 113 23.62 -10.24 13.69
CA HIS A 113 23.71 -10.82 15.03
C HIS A 113 24.31 -9.89 16.10
N ASN A 114 24.29 -8.56 15.90
CA ASN A 114 24.85 -7.61 16.89
C ASN A 114 23.74 -6.80 17.61
N SER A 115 24.08 -6.19 18.75
CA SER A 115 23.12 -5.39 19.53
C SER A 115 22.61 -4.13 18.82
N GLN A 116 23.36 -3.57 17.86
CA GLN A 116 22.89 -2.46 17.01
C GLN A 116 21.82 -2.90 16.01
N SER A 117 21.81 -4.17 15.64
CA SER A 117 20.90 -4.77 14.67
C SER A 117 19.47 -4.75 15.14
N PHE A 118 19.24 -4.82 16.45
CA PHE A 118 17.92 -4.70 17.07
C PHE A 118 17.22 -3.38 16.69
N TYR A 119 17.98 -2.28 16.60
CA TYR A 119 17.44 -0.99 16.17
C TYR A 119 17.29 -0.91 14.64
N SER A 120 18.18 -1.57 13.89
CA SER A 120 18.15 -1.60 12.42
C SER A 120 17.06 -2.52 11.83
N LEU A 121 16.52 -3.48 12.59
CA LEU A 121 15.40 -4.32 12.17
C LEU A 121 14.10 -3.54 11.92
N LYS A 122 13.97 -2.33 12.49
CA LYS A 122 12.87 -1.39 12.17
C LYS A 122 13.08 -0.65 10.85
N LEU A 123 14.27 -0.74 10.24
CA LEU A 123 14.60 -0.06 9.00
C LEU A 123 14.27 -0.96 7.80
N TRP A 124 13.46 -0.44 6.90
CA TRP A 124 13.12 -1.09 5.64
C TRP A 124 14.09 -0.67 4.54
N THR A 125 14.63 -1.65 3.80
CA THR A 125 15.46 -1.34 2.63
C THR A 125 14.57 -1.24 1.39
N TYR A 126 14.46 -0.03 0.84
CA TYR A 126 13.69 0.21 -0.38
C TYR A 126 14.52 -0.12 -1.61
N ASN A 127 14.05 -1.06 -2.44
CA ASN A 127 14.71 -1.38 -3.70
C ASN A 127 14.23 -0.47 -4.83
N LEU A 128 15.01 0.58 -5.12
CA LEU A 128 14.78 1.48 -6.24
C LEU A 128 15.40 0.91 -7.52
N THR A 129 14.55 0.57 -8.49
CA THR A 129 14.97 0.03 -9.78
C THR A 129 14.83 1.09 -10.85
N ILE A 130 15.93 1.37 -11.57
CA ILE A 130 15.95 2.29 -12.70
C ILE A 130 16.18 1.49 -13.97
N GLN A 131 15.23 1.56 -14.90
CA GLN A 131 15.24 0.83 -16.16
C GLN A 131 15.20 1.78 -17.35
N THR A 132 16.04 1.51 -18.34
CA THR A 132 15.96 2.16 -19.64
C THR A 132 15.32 1.16 -20.62
N PRO A 133 14.22 1.51 -21.33
CA PRO A 133 13.50 0.56 -22.20
C PRO A 133 14.28 0.13 -23.45
N ARG A 134 15.43 0.76 -23.68
CA ARG A 134 16.33 0.55 -24.82
C ARG A 134 17.19 -0.71 -24.67
N PHE A 135 17.57 -1.06 -23.45
CA PHE A 135 18.40 -2.23 -23.17
C PHE A 135 17.57 -3.22 -22.34
N LYS A 136 17.27 -4.40 -22.92
CA LYS A 136 16.80 -5.54 -22.12
C LYS A 136 18.00 -6.05 -21.33
N ASN A 137 18.25 -5.45 -20.16
CA ASN A 137 19.16 -6.07 -19.21
C ASN A 137 18.39 -7.20 -18.54
N VAL A 138 18.56 -8.41 -19.09
CA VAL A 138 18.23 -9.65 -18.41
C VAL A 138 19.26 -9.79 -17.29
N PHE A 139 18.92 -9.32 -16.10
CA PHE A 139 19.66 -9.71 -14.92
C PHE A 139 19.13 -11.09 -14.52
N ALA A 140 19.96 -12.10 -14.80
CA ALA A 140 19.81 -13.47 -14.34
C ALA A 140 20.10 -13.57 -12.84
#